data_AF-A0A3M1J3U4-F1
#
_entry.id   AF-A0A3M1J3U4-F1
#
_cell.length_a   1.000
_cell.length_b   1.000
_cell.length_c   1.000
_cell.angle_alpha   90.00
_cell.angle_beta   90.00
_cell.angle_gamma   90.00
#
_symmetry.space_group_name_H-M   'P 1'
#
loop_
_entity.id
_entity.type
_entity.pdbx_description
1 polymer ?
#
loop_
_entity_poly.entity_id
_entity_poly.type
_entity_poly.pdbx_seq_one_letter_code
_entity_poly.pdbx_strand_id
1 'polypeptide(L)'
;MVREVSVGDRLEELRCGYGGLDGLALLQPLVTRIFPGRIALVSSFGAESAVLLHMVASVDRRTPVIFLNTGKLFGETLAYRESLVEALGLMDVRDIRPDPRQAGREDPGGMLWNSNPDACCYLRKVVPLRRALTGFCAWITGRKRFHGGARAQLETF
;
A
#
# COMPACT_ATOMS: atom_id res chain seq x y z
N MET A 1 23.22 -14.10 25.51
CA MET A 1 22.98 -14.71 24.18
C MET A 1 21.60 -14.28 23.73
N VAL A 2 21.51 -13.18 22.97
CA VAL A 2 20.21 -12.68 22.47
C VAL A 2 19.84 -13.56 21.28
N ARG A 3 18.73 -14.29 21.36
CA ARG A 3 18.21 -15.08 20.24
C ARG A 3 17.90 -14.12 19.10
N GLU A 4 18.49 -14.37 17.93
CA GLU A 4 18.13 -13.69 16.70
C GLU A 4 16.72 -14.18 16.32
N VAL A 5 15.71 -13.32 16.49
CA VAL A 5 14.31 -13.66 16.18
C VAL A 5 14.17 -13.73 14.67
N SER A 6 13.77 -14.89 14.14
CA SER A 6 13.57 -15.04 12.70
C SER A 6 12.34 -14.26 12.24
N VAL A 7 12.25 -14.00 10.92
CA VAL A 7 11.04 -13.38 10.35
C VAL A 7 9.79 -14.24 10.61
N GLY A 8 9.94 -15.57 10.59
CA GLY A 8 8.87 -16.50 10.91
C GLY A 8 8.39 -16.39 12.36
N ASP A 9 9.32 -16.35 13.31
CA ASP A 9 8.99 -16.21 14.74
C ASP A 9 8.24 -14.90 14.99
N ARG A 10 8.71 -13.80 14.38
CA ARG A 10 8.07 -12.49 14.51
C ARG A 10 6.68 -12.45 13.87
N LEU A 11 6.47 -13.17 12.76
CA LEU A 11 5.16 -13.29 12.13
C LEU A 11 4.17 -14.01 13.06
N GLU A 12 4.60 -15.11 13.68
CA GLU A 12 3.77 -15.87 14.62
C GLU A 12 3.46 -15.08 15.89
N GLU A 13 4.40 -14.29 16.41
CA GLU A 13 4.16 -13.35 17.51
C GLU A 13 3.07 -12.33 17.15
N LEU A 14 3.10 -11.75 15.94
CA LEU A 14 2.09 -10.81 15.47
C LEU A 14 0.72 -11.48 15.31
N ARG A 15 0.68 -12.70 14.79
CA ARG A 15 -0.56 -13.49 14.65
C ARG A 15 -1.16 -13.83 16.00
N CYS A 16 -0.35 -14.28 16.96
CA CYS A 16 -0.80 -14.60 18.30
C CYS A 16 -1.30 -13.35 19.04
N GLY A 17 -0.59 -12.22 18.94
CA GLY A 17 -0.93 -10.99 19.65
C GLY A 17 -2.07 -10.17 19.02
N TYR A 18 -2.23 -10.21 17.70
CA TYR A 18 -3.08 -9.28 16.96
C TYR A 18 -3.96 -9.94 15.89
N GLY A 19 -3.79 -11.22 15.58
CA GLY A 19 -4.46 -11.89 14.46
C GLY A 19 -5.99 -11.96 14.57
N GLY A 20 -6.53 -11.90 15.79
CA GLY A 20 -7.97 -11.84 16.07
C GLY A 20 -8.57 -10.43 16.05
N LEU A 21 -7.77 -9.38 15.85
CA LEU A 21 -8.26 -8.00 15.78
C LEU A 21 -8.63 -7.61 14.35
N ASP A 22 -9.50 -6.61 14.23
CA ASP A 22 -9.91 -6.02 12.96
C ASP A 22 -9.92 -4.49 13.00
N GLY A 23 -10.12 -3.87 11.83
CA GLY A 23 -10.32 -2.43 11.68
C GLY A 23 -9.35 -1.56 12.49
N LEU A 24 -9.90 -0.65 13.30
CA LEU A 24 -9.11 0.24 14.15
C LEU A 24 -8.37 -0.50 15.28
N ALA A 25 -8.96 -1.56 15.84
CA ALA A 25 -8.33 -2.33 16.91
C ALA A 25 -7.03 -3.00 16.46
N LEU A 26 -6.96 -3.41 15.19
CA LEU A 26 -5.73 -3.89 14.56
C LEU A 26 -4.79 -2.75 14.18
N LEU A 27 -5.30 -1.69 13.55
CA LEU A 27 -4.46 -0.61 13.00
C LEU A 27 -3.77 0.21 14.09
N GLN A 28 -4.47 0.54 15.18
CA GLN A 28 -3.94 1.38 16.25
C GLN A 28 -2.60 0.85 16.83
N PRO A 29 -2.51 -0.39 17.33
CA PRO A 29 -1.25 -0.90 17.89
C PRO A 29 -0.16 -1.05 16.82
N LEU A 30 -0.51 -1.43 15.59
CA LEU A 30 0.47 -1.59 14.52
C LEU A 30 1.14 -0.27 14.16
N VAL A 31 0.35 0.80 14.01
CA VAL A 31 0.85 2.13 13.64
C VAL A 31 1.56 2.80 14.81
N THR A 32 1.03 2.73 16.03
CA THR A 32 1.53 3.54 17.16
C THR A 32 2.62 2.86 17.99
N ARG A 33 2.62 1.52 18.06
CA ARG A 33 3.48 0.77 18.99
C ARG A 33 4.44 -0.19 18.30
N ILE A 34 3.96 -0.97 17.34
CA ILE A 34 4.76 -2.05 16.74
C ILE A 34 5.66 -1.54 15.62
N PHE A 35 5.14 -0.68 14.75
CA PHE A 35 5.87 -0.12 13.62
C PHE A 35 5.80 1.42 13.55
N PRO A 36 6.02 2.15 14.67
CA PRO A 36 5.97 3.61 14.67
C PRO A 36 6.97 4.18 13.66
N GLY A 37 6.48 4.99 12.72
CA GLY A 37 7.27 5.57 11.62
C GLY A 37 7.84 4.57 10.60
N ARG A 38 7.52 3.27 10.71
CA ARG A 38 8.05 2.19 9.85
C ARG A 38 6.98 1.33 9.18
N ILE A 39 5.74 1.81 9.16
CA ILE A 39 4.62 1.22 8.40
C ILE A 39 4.07 2.22 7.40
N ALA A 40 3.63 1.74 6.24
CA ALA A 40 2.98 2.55 5.23
C ALA A 40 1.64 1.94 4.80
N LEU A 41 0.70 2.77 4.34
CA LEU A 41 -0.49 2.33 3.64
C LEU A 41 -0.26 2.39 2.14
N VAL A 42 -0.53 1.30 1.42
CA VAL A 42 -0.59 1.32 -0.05
C VAL A 42 -2.05 1.46 -0.49
N SER A 43 -2.36 2.54 -1.21
CA SER A 43 -3.72 2.83 -1.65
C SER A 43 -3.75 3.27 -3.11
N SER A 44 -4.73 2.76 -3.87
CA SER A 44 -5.06 3.27 -5.20
C SER A 44 -6.08 4.41 -5.16
N PHE A 45 -6.54 4.80 -3.97
CA PHE A 45 -7.66 5.75 -3.78
C PHE A 45 -8.93 5.32 -4.51
N GLY A 46 -9.19 4.00 -4.62
CA GLY A 46 -10.48 3.53 -5.11
C GLY A 46 -11.60 3.84 -4.11
N ALA A 47 -12.86 3.82 -4.54
CA ALA A 47 -14.01 4.16 -3.69
C ALA A 47 -14.02 3.40 -2.35
N GLU A 48 -13.72 2.10 -2.38
CA GLU A 48 -13.64 1.28 -1.16
C GLU A 48 -12.44 1.60 -0.25
N SER A 49 -11.41 2.28 -0.77
CA SER A 49 -10.20 2.64 -0.01
C SER A 49 -10.46 3.80 0.95
N ALA A 50 -11.51 4.60 0.73
CA ALA A 50 -11.85 5.74 1.59
C ALA A 50 -12.01 5.33 3.06
N VAL A 51 -12.62 4.17 3.32
CA VAL A 51 -12.80 3.64 4.68
C VAL A 51 -11.45 3.34 5.34
N LEU A 52 -10.55 2.64 4.64
CA LEU A 52 -9.24 2.30 5.18
C LEU A 52 -8.35 3.53 5.36
N LEU A 53 -8.39 4.45 4.41
CA LEU A 53 -7.70 5.75 4.51
C LEU A 53 -8.18 6.53 5.73
N HIS A 54 -9.50 6.58 5.94
CA HIS A 54 -10.10 7.24 7.11
C HIS A 54 -9.66 6.56 8.41
N MET A 55 -9.67 5.23 8.48
CA MET A 55 -9.22 4.50 9.67
C MET A 55 -7.76 4.78 10.01
N VAL A 56 -6.86 4.77 9.01
CA VAL A 56 -5.44 5.10 9.21
C VAL A 56 -5.27 6.56 9.63
N ALA A 57 -5.99 7.49 9.01
CA ALA A 57 -5.95 8.92 9.35
C ALA A 57 -6.44 9.20 10.79
N SER A 58 -7.42 8.44 11.27
CA SER A 58 -7.92 8.52 12.65
C SER A 58 -6.93 8.01 13.69
N VAL A 59 -5.97 7.17 13.28
CA VAL A 59 -4.87 6.72 14.15
C VAL A 59 -3.70 7.70 14.08
N ASP A 60 -3.18 7.98 12.88
CA ASP A 60 -2.12 8.96 12.65
C ASP A 60 -2.15 9.47 11.20
N ARG A 61 -2.51 10.75 11.03
CA ARG A 61 -2.55 11.46 9.74
C ARG A 61 -1.19 11.56 9.05
N ARG A 62 -0.09 11.35 9.77
CA ARG A 62 1.29 11.34 9.24
C ARG A 62 1.73 9.97 8.75
N THR A 63 0.91 8.94 8.90
CA THR A 63 1.20 7.61 8.34
C THR A 63 1.40 7.73 6.82
N PRO A 64 2.55 7.31 6.26
CA PRO A 64 2.81 7.42 4.84
C PRO A 64 1.78 6.66 4.00
N VAL A 65 1.16 7.35 3.04
CA VAL A 65 0.26 6.76 2.05
C VAL A 65 0.96 6.71 0.70
N ILE A 66 1.33 5.50 0.28
CA ILE A 66 1.96 5.23 -1.01
C ILE A 66 0.90 5.13 -2.09
N PHE A 67 0.97 6.05 -3.06
CA PHE A 67 0.14 6.05 -4.25
C PHE A 67 0.99 5.75 -5.48
N LEU A 68 0.61 4.72 -6.25
CA LEU A 68 1.29 4.38 -7.51
C LEU A 68 0.66 5.15 -8.67
N ASN A 69 1.29 6.24 -9.07
CA ASN A 69 0.92 6.98 -10.26
C ASN A 69 1.56 6.33 -11.49
N THR A 70 0.80 5.46 -12.15
CA THR A 70 1.28 4.66 -13.28
C THR A 70 1.47 5.48 -14.57
N GLY A 71 1.01 6.74 -14.60
CA GLY A 71 0.88 7.53 -15.82
C GLY A 71 -0.22 7.02 -16.77
N LYS A 72 -1.06 6.08 -16.32
CA LYS A 72 -2.18 5.48 -17.07
C LYS A 72 -3.50 5.53 -16.30
N LEU A 73 -3.59 6.40 -15.29
CA LEU A 73 -4.78 6.58 -14.48
C LEU A 73 -5.74 7.59 -15.13
N PHE A 74 -7.02 7.43 -14.88
CA PHE A 74 -8.04 8.42 -15.26
C PHE A 74 -7.86 9.72 -14.48
N GLY A 75 -8.19 10.86 -15.08
CA GLY A 75 -8.11 12.17 -14.43
C GLY A 75 -8.98 12.24 -13.17
N GLU A 76 -10.13 11.57 -13.22
CA GLU A 76 -11.07 11.41 -12.12
C GLU A 76 -10.45 10.67 -10.93
N THR A 77 -9.53 9.72 -11.17
CA THR A 77 -8.81 9.05 -10.08
C THR A 77 -7.88 10.02 -9.35
N LEU A 78 -7.22 10.91 -10.10
CA LEU A 78 -6.33 11.92 -9.54
C LEU A 78 -7.13 12.98 -8.78
N ALA A 79 -8.22 13.47 -9.35
CA ALA A 79 -9.12 14.42 -8.69
C ALA A 79 -9.74 13.83 -7.41
N TYR A 80 -10.22 12.58 -7.47
CA TYR A 80 -10.78 11.91 -6.29
C TYR A 80 -9.73 11.68 -5.21
N ARG A 81 -8.50 11.30 -5.59
CA ARG A 81 -7.37 11.23 -4.64
C ARG A 81 -7.20 12.55 -3.91
N GLU A 82 -7.06 13.69 -4.62
CA GLU A 82 -6.90 15.00 -3.97
C GLU A 82 -8.05 15.31 -3.01
N SER A 83 -9.30 15.05 -3.42
CA SER A 83 -10.47 15.26 -2.56
C SER A 83 -10.41 14.44 -1.26
N LEU A 84 -9.92 13.19 -1.32
CA LEU A 84 -9.74 12.35 -0.13
C LEU A 84 -8.55 12.79 0.73
N VAL A 85 -7.45 13.25 0.12
CA VAL A 85 -6.29 13.80 0.85
C VAL A 85 -6.73 14.98 1.70
N GLU A 86 -7.48 15.91 1.11
CA GLU A 86 -8.01 17.09 1.78
C GLU A 86 -9.04 16.71 2.86
N ALA A 87 -10.06 15.93 2.49
CA ALA A 87 -11.15 15.57 3.41
C ALA A 87 -10.69 14.79 4.64
N LEU A 88 -9.65 13.96 4.51
CA LEU A 88 -9.11 13.14 5.60
C LEU A 88 -7.92 13.79 6.33
N GLY A 89 -7.38 14.89 5.78
CA GLY A 89 -6.22 15.59 6.30
C GLY A 89 -4.94 14.76 6.26
N LEU A 90 -4.74 13.95 5.21
CA LEU A 90 -3.55 13.11 5.07
C LEU A 90 -2.30 13.98 4.88
N MET A 91 -1.29 13.79 5.73
CA MET A 91 -0.12 14.68 5.77
C MET A 91 1.12 14.16 5.02
N ASP A 92 1.14 12.87 4.64
CA ASP A 92 2.27 12.26 3.92
C ASP A 92 1.75 11.34 2.80
N VAL A 93 1.29 11.92 1.70
CA VAL A 93 0.86 11.17 0.51
C VAL A 93 1.96 11.22 -0.54
N ARG A 94 2.52 10.06 -0.86
CA ARG A 94 3.68 9.94 -1.75
C ARG A 94 3.25 9.45 -3.13
N ASP A 95 3.38 10.32 -4.14
CA ASP A 95 3.15 9.99 -5.55
C ASP A 95 4.38 9.27 -6.12
N ILE A 96 4.25 7.96 -6.34
CA ILE A 96 5.32 7.10 -6.82
C ILE A 96 5.09 6.79 -8.30
N ARG A 97 6.06 7.19 -9.13
CA ARG A 97 6.03 7.01 -10.58
C ARG A 97 7.05 5.96 -11.06
N PRO A 98 6.81 5.31 -12.21
CA PRO A 98 7.86 4.58 -12.91
C PRO A 98 9.06 5.47 -13.17
N ASP A 99 10.25 4.89 -13.18
CA ASP A 99 11.45 5.62 -13.61
C ASP A 99 11.24 6.04 -15.08
N PRO A 100 11.31 7.35 -15.41
CA PRO A 100 11.04 7.82 -16.76
C PRO A 100 12.05 7.32 -17.79
N ARG A 101 13.31 7.10 -17.39
CA ARG A 101 14.36 6.56 -18.27
C ARG A 101 14.11 5.07 -18.56
N GLN A 102 13.70 4.31 -17.54
CA GLN A 102 13.33 2.92 -17.72
C GLN A 102 12.08 2.79 -18.60
N ALA A 103 11.04 3.57 -18.31
CA ALA A 103 9.81 3.58 -19.09
C ALA A 103 10.04 3.99 -20.54
N GLY A 104 10.90 4.98 -20.81
CA GLY A 104 11.25 5.37 -22.17
C GLY A 104 12.02 4.31 -22.96
N ARG A 105 12.77 3.42 -22.29
CA ARG A 105 13.48 2.30 -22.93
C ARG A 105 12.59 1.08 -23.14
N GLU A 106 11.82 0.71 -22.13
CA GLU A 106 11.03 -0.53 -22.12
C GLU A 106 9.62 -0.35 -22.71
N ASP A 107 9.10 0.87 -22.75
CA ASP A 107 7.78 1.20 -23.28
C ASP A 107 7.76 2.58 -23.99
N PRO A 108 8.61 2.78 -25.02
CA PRO A 108 8.73 4.08 -25.70
C PRO A 108 7.40 4.58 -26.29
N GLY A 109 6.56 3.66 -26.77
CA GLY A 109 5.24 3.99 -27.30
C GLY A 109 4.15 4.14 -26.23
N GLY A 110 4.42 3.75 -24.98
CA GLY A 110 3.42 3.80 -23.90
C GLY A 110 2.26 2.81 -24.08
N MET A 111 2.45 1.73 -24.82
CA MET A 111 1.40 0.79 -25.26
C MET A 111 1.56 -0.63 -24.68
N LEU A 112 2.46 -0.84 -23.72
CA LEU A 112 2.56 -2.13 -23.03
C LEU A 112 1.24 -2.55 -22.39
N TRP A 113 0.41 -1.62 -21.91
CA TRP A 113 -0.91 -1.97 -21.34
C TRP A 113 -1.81 -2.75 -22.31
N ASN A 114 -1.60 -2.57 -23.63
CA ASN A 114 -2.35 -3.28 -24.68
C ASN A 114 -1.59 -4.50 -25.20
N SER A 115 -0.28 -4.37 -25.43
CA SER A 115 0.53 -5.42 -26.07
C SER A 115 1.07 -6.47 -25.10
N ASN A 116 1.40 -6.08 -23.88
CA ASN A 116 1.89 -6.97 -22.82
C ASN A 116 1.52 -6.40 -21.43
N PRO A 117 0.29 -6.68 -20.95
CA PRO A 117 -0.23 -6.12 -19.70
C PRO A 117 0.60 -6.47 -18.47
N ASP A 118 1.25 -7.65 -18.46
CA ASP A 118 2.10 -8.09 -17.36
C ASP A 118 3.39 -7.27 -17.29
N ALA A 119 4.06 -7.06 -18.43
CA ALA A 119 5.22 -6.17 -18.52
C ALA A 119 4.85 -4.73 -18.13
N CYS A 120 3.67 -4.25 -18.56
CA CYS A 120 3.17 -2.94 -18.15
C CYS A 120 3.00 -2.84 -16.63
N CYS A 121 2.37 -3.83 -16.00
CA CYS A 121 2.17 -3.87 -14.56
C CYS A 121 3.50 -4.01 -13.82
N TYR A 122 4.44 -4.79 -14.33
CA TYR A 122 5.76 -4.93 -13.74
C TYR A 122 6.50 -3.58 -13.71
N LEU A 123 6.60 -2.93 -14.87
CA LEU A 123 7.29 -1.65 -15.05
C LEU A 123 6.63 -0.50 -14.26
N ARG A 124 5.29 -0.42 -14.25
CA ARG A 124 4.56 0.73 -13.69
C ARG A 124 4.06 0.55 -12.27
N LYS A 125 3.91 -0.69 -11.79
CA LYS A 125 3.39 -0.98 -10.46
C LYS A 125 4.40 -1.71 -9.60
N VAL A 126 4.94 -2.85 -10.07
CA VAL A 126 5.77 -3.73 -9.22
C VAL A 126 7.13 -3.09 -8.89
N VAL A 127 7.88 -2.66 -9.90
CA VAL A 127 9.21 -2.05 -9.70
C VAL A 127 9.13 -0.77 -8.86
N PRO A 128 8.23 0.18 -9.14
CA PRO A 128 8.14 1.41 -8.35
C PRO A 128 7.65 1.17 -6.92
N LEU A 129 6.72 0.23 -6.72
CA LEU A 129 6.23 -0.13 -5.39
C LEU A 129 7.34 -0.74 -4.52
N ARG A 130 8.12 -1.68 -5.06
CA ARG A 130 9.26 -2.29 -4.35
C ARG A 130 10.26 -1.22 -3.88
N ARG A 131 10.57 -0.26 -4.75
CA ARG A 131 11.43 0.87 -4.39
C ARG A 131 10.81 1.73 -3.29
N ALA A 132 9.52 2.07 -3.41
CA ALA A 132 8.83 2.93 -2.44
C ALA A 132 8.67 2.28 -1.05
N LEU A 133 8.60 0.95 -0.99
CA LEU A 133 8.50 0.19 0.25
C LEU A 133 9.86 -0.05 0.92
N THR A 134 10.97 0.29 0.25
CA THR A 134 12.30 0.19 0.84
C THR A 134 12.40 1.09 2.08
N GLY A 135 12.79 0.51 3.22
CA GLY A 135 12.89 1.22 4.51
C GLY A 135 11.65 1.07 5.41
N PHE A 136 10.54 0.52 4.91
CA PHE A 136 9.40 0.14 5.74
C PHE A 136 9.55 -1.30 6.26
N CYS A 137 9.12 -1.54 7.50
CA CYS A 137 9.08 -2.88 8.09
C CYS A 137 7.77 -3.60 7.81
N ALA A 138 6.70 -2.86 7.51
CA ALA A 138 5.37 -3.41 7.21
C ALA A 138 4.62 -2.47 6.26
N TRP A 139 3.59 -3.00 5.58
CA TRP A 139 2.63 -2.16 4.87
C TRP A 139 1.21 -2.69 5.01
N ILE A 140 0.25 -1.77 4.91
CA ILE A 140 -1.18 -2.03 4.95
C ILE A 140 -1.70 -2.03 3.51
N THR A 141 -2.63 -2.94 3.18
CA THR A 141 -3.30 -2.98 1.87
C THR A 141 -4.81 -3.05 2.03
N GLY A 142 -5.55 -2.47 1.09
CA GLY A 142 -7.01 -2.53 1.05
C GLY A 142 -7.60 -3.82 0.45
N ARG A 143 -6.85 -4.93 0.41
CA ARG A 143 -7.35 -6.20 -0.14
C ARG A 143 -8.35 -6.83 0.83
N LYS A 144 -9.47 -7.33 0.32
CA LYS A 144 -10.54 -7.94 1.13
C LYS A 144 -10.86 -9.34 0.61
N ARG A 145 -11.27 -10.25 1.52
CA ARG A 145 -11.61 -11.64 1.16
C ARG A 145 -12.77 -11.73 0.17
N PHE A 146 -13.78 -10.86 0.29
CA PHE A 146 -14.95 -10.86 -0.59
C PHE A 146 -14.64 -10.47 -2.04
N HIS A 147 -13.47 -9.88 -2.32
CA HIS A 147 -13.02 -9.65 -3.71
C HIS A 147 -12.74 -10.96 -4.46
N GLY A 148 -12.80 -12.11 -3.79
CA GLY A 148 -12.79 -13.44 -4.39
C GLY A 148 -11.42 -13.91 -4.91
N GLY A 149 -11.42 -15.07 -5.58
CA GLY A 149 -10.23 -15.73 -6.10
C GLY A 149 -9.21 -16.02 -4.99
N ALA A 150 -7.93 -15.79 -5.27
CA ALA A 150 -6.84 -15.98 -4.30
C ALA A 150 -6.99 -15.09 -3.04
N ARG A 151 -7.83 -14.05 -3.07
CA ARG A 151 -8.03 -13.16 -1.90
C ARG A 151 -8.92 -13.79 -0.83
N ALA A 152 -9.70 -14.82 -1.15
CA ALA A 152 -10.54 -15.51 -0.16
C ALA A 152 -9.71 -16.13 0.98
N GLN A 153 -8.46 -16.49 0.70
CA GLN A 153 -7.53 -17.13 1.63
C GLN A 153 -6.59 -16.14 2.34
N LEU A 154 -6.87 -14.84 2.30
CA LEU A 154 -6.02 -13.85 2.97
C LEU A 154 -6.04 -14.04 4.49
N GLU A 155 -4.86 -14.07 5.07
CA GLU A 155 -4.64 -13.97 6.51
C GLU A 155 -4.35 -12.51 6.90
N THR A 156 -4.45 -12.19 8.19
CA THR A 156 -4.24 -10.84 8.71
C THR A 156 -2.77 -10.38 8.61
N PHE A 157 -1.82 -11.33 8.53
CA PHE A 157 -0.39 -11.11 8.36
C PHE A 157 0.23 -12.11 7.38
#